data_AF-A0A7I9VIY2-F1
#
_entry.id   AF-A0A7I9VIY2-F1
#
_cell.length_a   1.000
_cell.length_b   1.000
_cell.length_c   1.000
_cell.angle_alpha   90.00
_cell.angle_beta   90.00
_cell.angle_gamma   90.00
#
_symmetry.space_group_name_H-M   'P 1'
#
loop_
_entity.id
_entity.type
_entity.pdbx_description
1 polymer ?
#
loop_
_entity_poly.entity_id
_entity_poly.type
_entity_poly.pdbx_seq_one_letter_code
_entity_poly.pdbx_strand_id
1 'polypeptide(L)'
;MPTGLLVAAYALLFSAVTVISILLTGARSFLAKDTPSVALAVWNLIWDWHFILGAAFAFAARLCFILMNQALYRDPVLSRSSTTITTLVTSASIIAVIAANVFILGERLTARQISGAAVVLGGILLLVAK
;
A
#
# COMPACT_ATOMS: atom_id res chain seq x y z
N MET A 1 -19.16 -11.15 14.42
CA MET A 1 -17.77 -11.65 14.26
C MET A 1 -16.91 -10.99 15.31
N PRO A 2 -15.94 -11.69 15.92
CA PRO A 2 -14.99 -11.07 16.84
C PRO A 2 -14.20 -9.97 16.10
N THR A 3 -14.06 -8.79 16.72
CA THR A 3 -13.42 -7.60 16.12
C THR A 3 -12.07 -7.93 15.48
N GLY A 4 -11.25 -8.75 16.15
CA GLY A 4 -9.93 -9.13 15.68
C GLY A 4 -9.94 -9.90 14.34
N LEU A 5 -10.92 -10.78 14.11
CA LEU A 5 -11.00 -11.57 12.88
C LEU A 5 -11.45 -10.71 11.69
N LEU A 6 -12.32 -9.74 11.95
CA LEU A 6 -12.78 -8.78 10.95
C LEU A 6 -11.68 -7.77 10.58
N VAL A 7 -10.88 -7.32 11.56
CA VAL A 7 -9.68 -6.49 11.34
C VAL A 7 -8.63 -7.27 10.54
N ALA A 8 -8.38 -8.54 10.89
CA ALA A 8 -7.45 -9.39 10.14
C ALA A 8 -7.90 -9.58 8.68
N ALA A 9 -9.20 -9.79 8.45
CA ALA A 9 -9.74 -9.88 7.10
C ALA A 9 -9.54 -8.59 6.30
N TYR A 10 -9.84 -7.42 6.89
CA TYR A 10 -9.59 -6.14 6.23
C TYR A 10 -8.10 -5.85 6.01
N ALA A 11 -7.23 -6.27 6.93
CA ALA A 11 -5.78 -6.14 6.80
C ALA A 11 -5.25 -6.95 5.60
N LEU A 12 -5.68 -8.20 5.47
CA LEU A 12 -5.32 -9.06 4.34
C LEU A 12 -5.84 -8.51 3.02
N LEU A 13 -7.11 -8.08 3.01
CA LEU A 13 -7.71 -7.54 1.80
C LEU A 13 -7.04 -6.22 1.39
N PHE A 14 -6.79 -5.33 2.35
CA PHE A 14 -6.00 -4.10 2.17
C PHE A 14 -4.63 -4.41 1.55
N SER A 15 -3.87 -5.34 2.14
CA SER A 15 -2.56 -5.72 1.63
C SER A 15 -2.64 -6.24 0.19
N ALA A 16 -3.61 -7.11 -0.11
CA ALA A 16 -3.77 -7.69 -1.44
C ALA A 16 -4.10 -6.62 -2.49
N VAL A 17 -5.07 -5.75 -2.24
CA VAL A 17 -5.46 -4.70 -3.20
C VAL A 17 -4.35 -3.66 -3.37
N THR A 18 -3.60 -3.34 -2.31
CA THR A 18 -2.43 -2.45 -2.40
C THR A 18 -1.34 -3.06 -3.27
N VAL A 19 -1.02 -4.34 -3.08
CA VAL A 19 -0.03 -5.06 -3.90
C VAL A 19 -0.45 -5.05 -5.36
N ILE A 20 -1.70 -5.41 -5.67
CA ILE A 20 -2.20 -5.44 -7.05
C ILE A 20 -2.11 -4.04 -7.69
N SER A 21 -2.53 -3.00 -6.97
CA SER A 21 -2.46 -1.61 -7.44
C SER A 21 -1.03 -1.20 -7.82
N ILE A 22 -0.07 -1.52 -6.96
CA ILE A 22 1.35 -1.19 -7.17
C ILE A 22 1.95 -2.00 -8.31
N LEU A 23 1.61 -3.28 -8.44
CA LEU A 23 2.10 -4.10 -9.55
C LEU A 23 1.60 -3.60 -10.91
N LEU A 24 0.33 -3.19 -10.99
CA LEU A 24 -0.25 -2.65 -12.22
C LEU A 24 0.40 -1.32 -12.61
N THR A 25 0.59 -0.42 -11.64
CA THR A 25 1.16 0.92 -11.89
C THR A 25 2.69 0.94 -11.94
N GLY A 26 3.35 -0.10 -11.42
CA GLY A 26 4.80 -0.29 -11.45
C GLY A 26 5.30 -1.13 -12.63
N ALA A 27 4.41 -1.64 -13.48
CA ALA A 27 4.79 -2.43 -14.64
C ALA A 27 5.70 -1.63 -15.59
N ARG A 28 6.83 -2.20 -16.00
CA ARG A 28 7.78 -1.49 -16.89
C ARG A 28 7.17 -1.09 -18.23
N SER A 29 6.22 -1.88 -18.75
CA SER A 29 5.45 -1.57 -19.96
C SER A 29 4.58 -0.33 -19.80
N PHE A 30 4.15 -0.03 -18.58
CA PHE A 30 3.39 1.16 -18.24
C PHE A 30 4.30 2.38 -18.07
N LEU A 31 5.46 2.20 -17.41
CA LEU A 31 6.41 3.27 -17.11
C LEU A 31 7.30 3.68 -18.31
N ALA A 32 7.58 2.78 -19.25
CA ALA A 32 8.52 3.02 -20.36
C ALA A 32 7.91 3.75 -21.56
N LYS A 33 6.78 4.44 -21.40
CA LYS A 33 6.12 5.15 -22.52
C LYS A 33 6.79 6.49 -22.78
N ASP A 34 7.54 6.57 -23.87
CA ASP A 34 8.08 7.84 -24.35
C ASP A 34 6.95 8.80 -24.72
N THR A 35 6.97 9.99 -24.10
CA THR A 35 6.01 11.05 -24.39
C THR A 35 6.70 12.39 -24.58
N PRO A 36 6.44 13.10 -25.69
CA PRO A 36 7.16 14.32 -26.05
C PRO A 36 6.76 15.54 -25.21
N SER A 37 5.67 15.47 -24.45
CA SER A 37 5.24 16.54 -23.53
C SER A 37 4.53 15.98 -22.31
N VAL A 38 4.63 16.71 -21.19
CA VAL A 38 4.01 16.34 -19.90
C VAL A 38 2.48 16.26 -20.01
N ALA A 39 1.87 17.18 -20.76
CA ALA A 39 0.42 17.18 -20.94
C ALA A 39 -0.09 15.93 -21.68
N LEU A 40 0.64 15.48 -22.70
CA LEU A 40 0.32 14.26 -23.42
C LEU A 40 0.58 13.01 -22.57
N ALA A 41 1.63 13.03 -21.74
CA ALA A 41 1.92 11.98 -20.78
C ALA A 41 0.77 11.78 -19.79
N VAL A 42 0.28 12.86 -19.17
CA VAL A 42 -0.85 12.81 -18.23
C VAL A 42 -2.13 12.34 -18.94
N TRP A 43 -2.40 12.84 -20.14
CA TRP A 43 -3.58 12.41 -20.91
C TRP A 43 -3.55 10.91 -21.20
N ASN A 44 -2.42 10.40 -21.69
CA ASN A 44 -2.24 8.98 -21.98
C ASN A 44 -2.28 8.12 -20.72
N LEU A 45 -1.81 8.65 -19.58
CA LEU A 45 -1.84 7.96 -18.29
C LEU A 45 -3.28 7.76 -17.80
N ILE A 46 -4.10 8.81 -17.83
CA ILE A 46 -5.48 8.77 -17.34
C ILE A 46 -6.32 7.74 -18.11
N TRP A 47 -6.03 7.57 -19.41
CA TRP A 47 -6.73 6.62 -20.27
C TRP A 47 -6.09 5.22 -20.33
N ASP A 48 -4.97 5.00 -19.66
CA ASP A 48 -4.35 3.68 -19.64
C ASP A 48 -5.08 2.72 -18.70
N TRP A 49 -5.32 1.49 -19.16
CA TRP A 49 -6.06 0.51 -18.39
C TRP A 49 -5.34 0.08 -17.10
N HIS A 50 -4.00 0.02 -17.08
CA HIS A 50 -3.23 -0.29 -15.87
C HIS A 50 -3.39 0.82 -14.84
N PHE A 51 -3.43 2.09 -15.28
CA PHE A 51 -3.69 3.22 -14.40
C PHE A 51 -5.09 3.18 -13.83
N ILE A 52 -6.12 3.02 -14.67
CA ILE A 52 -7.52 3.01 -14.24
C ILE A 52 -7.77 1.86 -13.25
N LEU A 53 -7.31 0.65 -13.59
CA LEU A 53 -7.47 -0.51 -12.71
C LEU A 53 -6.64 -0.36 -11.44
N GLY A 54 -5.39 0.10 -11.56
CA GLY A 54 -4.52 0.40 -10.43
C GLY A 54 -5.14 1.43 -9.47
N ALA A 55 -5.76 2.48 -10.00
CA ALA A 55 -6.46 3.51 -9.24
C ALA A 55 -7.71 2.95 -8.55
N ALA A 56 -8.47 2.06 -9.20
CA ALA A 56 -9.60 1.37 -8.58
C ALA A 56 -9.16 0.52 -7.39
N PHE A 57 -8.07 -0.23 -7.51
CA PHE A 57 -7.51 -0.99 -6.38
C PHE A 57 -6.93 -0.10 -5.29
N ALA A 58 -6.30 1.03 -5.63
CA ALA A 58 -5.84 2.01 -4.65
C ALA A 58 -7.02 2.61 -3.86
N PHE A 59 -8.13 2.90 -4.54
CA PHE A 59 -9.36 3.34 -3.90
C PHE A 59 -9.95 2.26 -2.99
N ALA A 60 -10.00 1.00 -3.44
CA ALA A 60 -10.42 -0.12 -2.60
C ALA A 60 -9.53 -0.28 -1.35
N ALA A 61 -8.21 -0.10 -1.48
CA ALA A 61 -7.29 -0.08 -0.34
C ALA A 61 -7.71 1.00 0.66
N ARG A 62 -8.04 2.20 0.17
CA ARG A 62 -8.48 3.30 1.02
C ARG A 62 -9.78 2.98 1.75
N LEU A 63 -10.74 2.32 1.09
CA LEU A 63 -11.97 1.85 1.74
C LEU A 63 -11.66 0.83 2.85
N CYS A 64 -10.80 -0.16 2.59
CA CYS A 64 -10.43 -1.17 3.58
C CYS A 64 -9.75 -0.56 4.81
N PHE A 65 -8.87 0.41 4.58
CA PHE A 65 -8.23 1.17 5.66
C PHE A 65 -9.26 1.88 6.56
N ILE A 66 -10.27 2.53 5.95
CA ILE A 66 -11.33 3.22 6.70
C ILE A 66 -12.20 2.22 7.47
N LEU A 67 -12.62 1.13 6.82
CA LEU A 67 -13.45 0.10 7.44
C LEU A 67 -12.75 -0.61 8.60
N MET A 68 -11.43 -0.85 8.47
CA MET A 68 -10.59 -1.39 9.54
C MET A 68 -10.50 -0.45 10.73
N ASN A 69 -10.22 0.84 10.49
CA ASN A 69 -10.23 1.84 11.56
C ASN A 69 -11.59 1.94 12.25
N GLN A 70 -12.67 1.93 11.47
CA GLN A 70 -14.03 1.99 12.02
C GLN A 70 -14.35 0.74 12.87
N ALA A 71 -13.92 -0.44 12.44
CA ALA A 71 -14.07 -1.67 13.21
C ALA A 71 -13.32 -1.61 14.54
N LEU A 72 -12.08 -1.12 14.53
CA LEU A 72 -11.28 -0.92 15.75
C LEU A 72 -11.86 0.16 16.67
N TYR A 73 -12.41 1.23 16.10
CA TYR A 73 -13.03 2.31 16.86
C TYR A 73 -14.31 1.89 17.59
N ARG A 74 -15.06 0.93 17.03
CA ARG A 74 -16.27 0.38 17.66
C ARG A 74 -15.97 -0.54 18.85
N ASP A 75 -14.73 -0.98 19.01
CA ASP A 75 -14.32 -1.84 20.11
C ASP A 75 -13.85 -0.99 21.31
N PRO A 76 -14.47 -1.10 22.49
CA PRO A 76 -14.17 -0.24 23.63
C PRO A 76 -12.72 -0.40 24.13
N VAL A 77 -12.08 -1.54 23.89
CA VAL A 77 -10.68 -1.78 24.29
C VAL A 77 -9.70 -1.22 23.24
N LEU A 78 -10.02 -1.36 21.95
CA LEU A 78 -9.10 -1.03 20.85
C LEU A 78 -9.29 0.38 20.28
N SER A 79 -10.39 1.06 20.63
CA SER A 79 -10.78 2.37 20.09
C SER A 79 -9.73 3.47 20.28
N ARG A 80 -9.00 3.46 21.40
CA ARG A 80 -7.94 4.43 21.71
C ARG A 80 -6.70 4.29 20.83
N SER A 81 -6.52 3.12 20.21
CA SER A 81 -5.32 2.77 19.44
C SER A 81 -5.66 2.39 18.00
N SER A 82 -6.88 2.66 17.53
CA SER A 82 -7.39 2.23 16.22
C SER A 82 -6.50 2.67 15.06
N THR A 83 -6.13 3.96 15.04
CA THR A 83 -5.24 4.54 14.03
C THR A 83 -3.83 3.94 14.10
N THR A 84 -3.30 3.74 15.32
CA THR A 84 -1.97 3.16 15.52
C THR A 84 -1.91 1.72 15.02
N ILE A 85 -2.90 0.89 15.37
CA ILE A 85 -3.02 -0.50 14.90
C ILE A 85 -3.12 -0.53 13.38
N THR A 86 -3.92 0.34 12.78
CA THR A 86 -4.10 0.40 11.34
C THR A 86 -2.82 0.85 10.62
N THR A 87 -2.04 1.77 11.20
CA THR A 87 -0.72 2.14 10.71
C THR A 87 0.25 0.97 10.75
N LEU A 88 0.28 0.19 11.83
CA LEU A 88 1.11 -1.01 11.92
C LEU A 88 0.74 -2.04 10.85
N VAL A 89 -0.56 -2.26 10.61
CA VAL A 89 -1.01 -3.11 9.50
C VAL A 89 -0.50 -2.57 8.15
N THR A 90 -0.58 -1.27 7.93
CA THR A 90 -0.10 -0.63 6.70
C THR A 90 1.40 -0.84 6.52
N SER A 91 2.19 -0.65 7.59
CA SER A 91 3.63 -0.92 7.59
C SER A 91 3.95 -2.38 7.32
N ALA A 92 3.16 -3.32 7.86
CA ALA A 92 3.32 -4.74 7.56
C ALA A 92 3.04 -5.06 6.09
N SER A 93 2.01 -4.43 5.48
CA SER A 93 1.69 -4.60 4.06
C SER A 93 2.83 -4.15 3.12
N ILE A 94 3.70 -3.24 3.56
CA ILE A 94 4.89 -2.84 2.77
C ILE A 94 5.79 -4.06 2.49
N ILE A 95 5.89 -5.01 3.43
CA ILE A 95 6.69 -6.22 3.23
C ILE A 95 6.12 -7.06 2.07
N ALA A 96 4.78 -7.19 2.00
CA ALA A 96 4.12 -7.89 0.91
C ALA A 96 4.34 -7.19 -0.44
N VAL A 97 4.30 -5.85 -0.46
CA VAL A 97 4.63 -5.05 -1.65
C VAL A 97 6.07 -5.27 -2.11
N ILE A 98 7.03 -5.19 -1.19
CA ILE A 98 8.44 -5.41 -1.51
C ILE A 98 8.63 -6.82 -2.08
N ALA A 99 8.04 -7.84 -1.45
CA ALA A 99 8.11 -9.22 -1.95
C ALA A 99 7.52 -9.33 -3.36
N ALA A 100 6.35 -8.75 -3.60
CA ALA A 100 5.70 -8.74 -4.91
C ALA A 100 6.56 -8.04 -5.97
N ASN A 101 7.17 -6.91 -5.66
CA ASN A 101 8.08 -6.21 -6.57
C ASN A 101 9.30 -7.07 -6.94
N VAL A 102 9.86 -7.81 -5.98
CA VAL A 102 11.00 -8.71 -6.22
C VAL A 102 10.62 -9.89 -7.11
N PHE A 103 9.49 -10.55 -6.83
CA PHE A 103 9.11 -11.78 -7.52
C PHE A 103 8.37 -11.56 -8.85
N ILE A 104 7.58 -10.49 -8.97
CA ILE A 104 6.70 -10.26 -10.13
C ILE A 104 7.30 -9.21 -11.08
N LEU A 105 7.79 -8.08 -10.55
CA LEU A 105 8.41 -7.03 -11.37
C LEU A 105 9.91 -7.23 -11.59
N GLY A 106 10.52 -8.19 -10.88
CA GLY A 106 11.95 -8.46 -10.94
C GLY A 106 12.81 -7.30 -10.39
N GLU A 107 12.22 -6.43 -9.57
CA GLU A 107 12.95 -5.32 -8.94
C GLU A 107 13.88 -5.86 -7.85
N ARG A 108 15.15 -5.43 -7.87
CA ARG A 108 16.11 -5.80 -6.83
C ARG A 108 16.60 -4.54 -6.14
N LEU A 109 16.40 -4.49 -4.83
CA LEU A 109 16.95 -3.43 -3.99
C LEU A 109 18.43 -3.71 -3.73
N THR A 110 19.26 -2.71 -3.94
CA THR A 110 20.67 -2.75 -3.54
C THR A 110 20.80 -2.64 -2.01
N ALA A 111 21.90 -3.12 -1.44
CA ALA A 111 22.17 -3.04 0.00
C ALA A 111 22.04 -1.61 0.55
N ARG A 112 22.41 -0.59 -0.25
CA ARG A 112 22.26 0.84 0.11
C ARG A 112 20.81 1.29 0.18
N GLN A 113 19.95 0.81 -0.74
CA GLN A 113 18.53 1.12 -0.72
C GLN A 113 17.82 0.44 0.45
N ILE A 114 18.23 -0.79 0.79
CA ILE A 114 17.74 -1.50 1.97
C ILE A 114 18.10 -0.75 3.25
N SER A 115 19.36 -0.31 3.40
CA SER A 115 19.76 0.49 4.58
C SER A 115 19.00 1.81 4.67
N GLY A 116 18.77 2.49 3.53
CA GLY A 116 17.96 3.71 3.50
C GLY A 116 16.51 3.48 3.90
N ALA A 117 15.89 2.41 3.40
CA ALA A 117 14.53 2.02 3.77
C ALA A 117 14.41 1.69 5.27
N ALA A 118 15.41 0.99 5.83
CA ALA A 118 15.44 0.67 7.26
C ALA A 118 15.50 1.91 8.15
N VAL A 119 16.27 2.94 7.76
CA VAL A 119 16.34 4.21 8.50
C VAL A 119 14.99 4.93 8.50
N VAL A 120 14.32 5.01 7.34
CA VAL A 120 12.99 5.64 7.21
C VAL A 120 11.95 4.89 8.06
N LEU A 121 11.91 3.56 7.95
CA LEU A 121 11.02 2.71 8.76
C LEU A 121 11.29 2.87 10.26
N GLY A 122 12.56 2.88 10.68
CA GLY A 122 12.95 3.11 12.06
C GLY A 122 12.48 4.47 12.59
N GLY A 123 12.61 5.53 11.79
CA GLY A 123 12.11 6.87 12.14
C GLY A 123 10.59 6.92 12.34
N ILE A 124 9.83 6.24 11.47
CA ILE A 124 8.37 6.12 11.61
C ILE A 124 8.01 5.35 12.89
N LEU A 125 8.70 4.24 13.18
CA LEU A 125 8.45 3.45 14.39
C LEU A 125 8.74 4.24 15.67
N LEU A 126 9.84 5.02 15.70
CA LEU A 126 10.17 5.88 16.83
C LEU A 126 9.11 6.98 17.06
N LEU A 127 8.53 7.54 16.00
CA LEU A 127 7.43 8.51 16.10
C LEU A 127 6.16 7.89 16.72
N VAL A 128 5.90 6.63 16.42
CA VAL A 128 4.68 5.91 16.84
C VAL A 128 4.83 5.27 18.22
N ALA A 129 6.04 4.92 18.65
CA ALA A 129 6.34 4.18 19.88
C ALA A 129 6.19 5.01 21.19
N LYS A 130 5.31 6.02 21.21
CA LYS A 130 5.07 6.88 22.37
C LYS A 130 3.97 6.35 23.27
#